data_AF-A0A3B8WVZ4-F1
#
_entry.id   AF-A0A3B8WVZ4-F1
#
_cell.length_a   1.000
_cell.length_b   1.000
_cell.length_c   1.000
_cell.angle_alpha   90.00
_cell.angle_beta   90.00
_cell.angle_gamma   90.00
#
_symmetry.space_group_name_H-M   'P 1'
#
loop_
_entity.id
_entity.type
_entity.pdbx_description
1 polymer ?
#
loop_
_entity_poly.entity_id
_entity_poly.type
_entity_poly.pdbx_seq_one_letter_code
_entity_poly.pdbx_strand_id
1 'polypeptide(L)'
;PAIAELNTDEGNEYLVKQITDKKVADTPKSRAASALLEFNHAGTEEILALARETLKDDRRKALRYALGKEFAKYKRDEFAPVCREYIQSKDTSTQGTGLDIYSKGRYPDVTQDVRDLVISAAKDTGKKNANAKKAERILGSDDNAVKEAEKIRDEEEAKKEAKINALKKPAVKTDSSNAK
;
A
#
# COMPACT_ATOMS: atom_id res chain seq x y z
N PRO A 1 21.07 12.49 -11.73
CA PRO A 1 22.27 12.64 -12.56
C PRO A 1 22.11 13.80 -13.53
N ALA A 2 23.09 14.72 -13.61
CA ALA A 2 23.02 15.86 -14.55
C ALA A 2 22.85 15.43 -16.01
N ILE A 3 23.32 14.24 -16.38
CA ILE A 3 23.16 13.66 -17.72
C ILE A 3 21.68 13.54 -18.13
N ALA A 4 20.76 13.28 -17.19
CA ALA A 4 19.33 13.17 -17.51
C ALA A 4 18.70 14.51 -17.91
N GLU A 5 19.22 15.61 -17.37
CA GLU A 5 18.74 16.97 -17.68
C GLU A 5 19.12 17.40 -19.10
N LEU A 6 20.25 16.92 -19.61
CA LEU A 6 20.76 17.27 -20.94
C LEU A 6 19.92 16.67 -22.08
N ASN A 7 19.11 15.65 -21.80
CA ASN A 7 18.22 14.99 -22.75
C ASN A 7 18.90 14.63 -24.09
N THR A 8 20.12 14.10 -24.04
CA THR A 8 20.76 13.53 -25.23
C THR A 8 20.42 12.05 -25.34
N ASP A 9 20.33 11.53 -26.57
CA ASP A 9 20.01 10.14 -26.83
C ASP A 9 21.00 9.20 -26.12
N GLU A 10 22.30 9.47 -26.24
CA GLU A 10 23.35 8.66 -25.59
C GLU A 10 23.28 8.73 -24.06
N GLY A 11 22.91 9.88 -23.52
CA GLY A 11 22.76 10.09 -22.08
C GLY A 11 21.57 9.31 -21.51
N ASN A 12 20.44 9.38 -22.22
CA ASN A 12 19.24 8.64 -21.89
C ASN A 12 19.48 7.12 -22.00
N GLU A 13 20.08 6.64 -23.09
CA GLU A 13 20.44 5.24 -23.27
C GLU A 13 21.38 4.74 -22.17
N TYR A 14 22.39 5.52 -21.82
CA TYR A 14 23.32 5.17 -20.73
C TYR A 14 22.59 4.97 -19.40
N LEU A 15 21.69 5.89 -19.04
CA LEU A 15 20.94 5.82 -17.79
C LEU A 15 19.93 4.66 -17.79
N VAL A 16 19.25 4.42 -18.91
CA VAL A 16 18.36 3.26 -19.07
C VAL A 16 19.15 1.96 -18.94
N LYS A 17 20.36 1.88 -19.49
CA LYS A 17 21.25 0.73 -19.33
C LYS A 17 21.66 0.49 -17.88
N GLN A 18 21.86 1.54 -17.07
CA GLN A 18 22.11 1.38 -15.63
C GLN A 18 20.95 0.69 -14.91
N ILE A 19 19.71 0.92 -15.36
CA ILE A 19 18.49 0.36 -14.77
C ILE A 19 18.32 -1.10 -15.17
N THR A 20 18.54 -1.42 -16.45
CA THR A 20 18.24 -2.74 -17.03
C THR A 20 19.36 -3.76 -16.85
N ASP A 21 20.62 -3.33 -16.67
CA ASP A 21 21.73 -4.24 -16.47
C ASP A 21 21.65 -4.94 -15.08
N LYS A 22 21.52 -6.26 -15.11
CA LYS A 22 21.44 -7.10 -13.90
C LYS A 22 22.71 -7.06 -13.05
N LYS A 23 23.86 -6.71 -13.63
CA LYS A 23 25.16 -6.60 -12.92
C LYS A 23 25.30 -5.29 -12.16
N VAL A 24 24.52 -4.26 -12.51
CA VAL A 24 24.55 -2.98 -11.82
C VAL A 24 23.87 -3.12 -10.45
N ALA A 25 24.54 -2.61 -9.41
CA ALA A 25 24.03 -2.63 -8.06
C ALA A 25 22.77 -1.74 -7.90
N ASP A 26 21.99 -1.99 -6.85
CA ASP A 26 20.72 -1.28 -6.62
C ASP A 26 20.88 0.23 -6.36
N THR A 27 21.98 0.66 -5.74
CA THR A 27 22.22 2.09 -5.47
C THR A 27 22.36 2.92 -6.76
N PRO A 28 23.23 2.57 -7.73
CA PRO A 28 23.24 3.21 -9.04
C PRO A 28 21.88 3.17 -9.76
N LYS A 29 21.16 2.03 -9.72
CA LYS A 29 19.82 1.89 -10.32
C LYS A 29 18.85 2.93 -9.77
N SER A 30 18.79 3.06 -8.44
CA SER A 30 17.93 4.03 -7.78
C SER A 30 18.27 5.48 -8.17
N ARG A 31 19.56 5.81 -8.31
CA ARG A 31 20.01 7.16 -8.72
C ARG A 31 19.67 7.47 -10.18
N ALA A 32 19.84 6.49 -11.08
CA ALA A 32 19.47 6.63 -12.48
C ALA A 32 17.94 6.79 -12.62
N ALA A 33 17.18 5.93 -11.95
CA ALA A 33 15.72 6.00 -11.96
C ALA A 33 15.18 7.33 -11.41
N SER A 34 15.72 7.82 -10.29
CA SER A 34 15.29 9.11 -9.72
C SER A 34 15.47 10.26 -10.72
N ALA A 35 16.62 10.32 -11.42
CA ALA A 35 16.86 11.35 -12.43
C ALA A 35 15.95 11.22 -13.65
N LEU A 36 15.82 10.00 -14.18
CA LEU A 36 14.98 9.76 -15.35
C LEU A 36 13.51 10.08 -15.06
N LEU A 37 13.03 9.76 -13.85
CA LEU A 37 11.69 10.17 -13.43
C LEU A 37 11.57 11.67 -13.24
N GLU A 38 12.57 12.35 -12.68
CA GLU A 38 12.56 13.81 -12.47
C GLU A 38 12.42 14.58 -13.78
N PHE A 39 13.26 14.26 -14.78
CA PHE A 39 13.26 14.98 -16.07
C PHE A 39 12.28 14.40 -17.09
N ASN A 40 11.89 13.13 -16.94
CA ASN A 40 10.85 12.46 -17.72
C ASN A 40 11.06 12.45 -19.24
N HIS A 41 12.29 12.27 -19.68
CA HIS A 41 12.62 12.16 -21.09
C HIS A 41 12.69 10.72 -21.61
N ALA A 42 13.01 9.76 -20.73
CA ALA A 42 13.19 8.36 -21.09
C ALA A 42 13.08 7.43 -19.87
N GLY A 43 13.00 6.13 -20.12
CA GLY A 43 13.23 5.10 -19.11
C GLY A 43 12.05 4.74 -18.21
N THR A 44 10.87 5.37 -18.39
CA THR A 44 9.72 5.14 -17.50
C THR A 44 9.29 3.68 -17.46
N GLU A 45 9.19 3.02 -18.62
CA GLU A 45 8.78 1.61 -18.70
C GLU A 45 9.80 0.67 -18.04
N GLU A 46 11.09 0.93 -18.23
CA GLU A 46 12.17 0.15 -17.62
C GLU A 46 12.20 0.32 -16.10
N ILE A 47 11.89 1.52 -15.60
CA ILE A 47 11.80 1.79 -14.16
C ILE A 47 10.58 1.10 -13.57
N LEU A 48 9.44 1.11 -14.26
CA LEU A 48 8.26 0.36 -13.86
C LEU A 48 8.56 -1.15 -13.83
N ALA A 49 9.19 -1.69 -14.89
CA ALA A 49 9.62 -3.08 -14.93
C ALA A 49 10.54 -3.44 -13.76
N LEU A 50 11.54 -2.59 -13.48
CA LEU A 50 12.44 -2.76 -12.34
C LEU A 50 11.69 -2.78 -11.01
N ALA A 51 10.73 -1.87 -10.79
CA ALA A 51 9.92 -1.85 -9.58
C ALA A 51 9.13 -3.17 -9.42
N ARG A 52 8.52 -3.67 -10.49
CA ARG A 52 7.81 -4.97 -10.49
C ARG A 52 8.72 -6.15 -10.23
N GLU A 53 9.96 -6.12 -10.72
CA GLU A 53 10.96 -7.14 -10.36
C GLU A 53 11.26 -7.13 -8.87
N THR A 54 11.43 -5.95 -8.27
CA THR A 54 11.71 -5.85 -6.83
C THR A 54 10.58 -6.36 -5.95
N LEU A 55 9.33 -6.38 -6.43
CA LEU A 55 8.20 -6.99 -5.70
C LEU A 55 8.34 -8.51 -5.55
N LYS A 56 9.08 -9.16 -6.45
CA LYS A 56 9.30 -10.62 -6.46
C LYS A 56 10.51 -11.05 -5.64
N ASP A 57 11.34 -10.10 -5.19
CA ASP A 57 12.58 -10.36 -4.46
C ASP A 57 12.69 -9.47 -3.22
N ASP A 58 12.46 -10.07 -2.06
CA ASP A 58 12.53 -9.38 -0.77
C ASP A 58 13.95 -8.93 -0.38
N ARG A 59 14.99 -9.48 -1.02
CA ARG A 59 16.37 -8.98 -0.85
C ARG A 59 16.54 -7.58 -1.44
N ARG A 60 15.65 -7.17 -2.35
CA ARG A 60 15.68 -5.87 -3.04
C ARG A 60 14.67 -4.86 -2.49
N LYS A 61 14.17 -5.06 -1.27
CA LYS A 61 13.22 -4.14 -0.60
C LYS A 61 13.72 -2.70 -0.54
N ALA A 62 15.02 -2.50 -0.29
CA ALA A 62 15.60 -1.16 -0.24
C ALA A 62 15.39 -0.41 -1.56
N LEU A 63 15.63 -1.08 -2.70
CA LEU A 63 15.38 -0.51 -4.02
C LEU A 63 13.87 -0.33 -4.28
N ARG A 64 13.04 -1.32 -3.93
CA ARG A 64 11.57 -1.24 -4.03
C ARG A 64 11.02 0.04 -3.39
N TYR A 65 11.49 0.34 -2.17
CA TYR A 65 11.06 1.51 -1.42
C TYR A 65 11.62 2.81 -2.00
N ALA A 66 12.87 2.80 -2.48
CA ALA A 66 13.44 3.96 -3.14
C ALA A 66 12.63 4.32 -4.39
N LEU A 67 12.36 3.35 -5.27
CA LEU A 67 11.54 3.54 -6.47
C LEU A 67 10.11 4.00 -6.13
N GLY A 68 9.47 3.36 -5.15
CA GLY A 68 8.12 3.75 -4.72
C GLY A 68 8.04 5.18 -4.20
N LYS A 69 9.06 5.65 -3.46
CA LYS A 69 9.15 7.05 -3.02
C LYS A 69 9.32 8.01 -4.19
N GLU A 70 10.05 7.63 -5.24
CA GLU A 70 10.14 8.45 -6.45
C GLU A 70 8.78 8.54 -7.16
N PHE A 71 8.06 7.43 -7.32
CA PHE A 71 6.72 7.44 -7.92
C PHE A 71 5.75 8.33 -7.14
N ALA A 72 5.84 8.35 -5.80
CA ALA A 72 4.97 9.17 -4.95
C ALA A 72 5.21 10.69 -5.08
N LYS A 73 6.25 11.14 -5.79
CA LYS A 73 6.49 12.57 -6.04
C LYS A 73 5.65 13.11 -7.19
N TYR A 74 5.29 12.27 -8.15
CA TYR A 74 4.68 12.69 -9.41
C TYR A 74 3.24 12.18 -9.55
N LYS A 75 2.42 12.93 -10.28
CA LYS A 75 1.07 12.51 -10.67
C LYS A 75 1.13 12.08 -12.14
N ARG A 76 1.37 10.80 -12.38
CA ARG A 76 1.53 10.21 -13.72
C ARG A 76 0.71 8.95 -13.85
N ASP A 77 -0.14 8.88 -14.87
CA ASP A 77 -1.15 7.83 -14.99
C ASP A 77 -0.51 6.45 -15.23
N GLU A 78 0.66 6.40 -15.87
CA GLU A 78 1.41 5.16 -16.09
C GLU A 78 1.86 4.48 -14.77
N PHE A 79 1.81 5.18 -13.63
CA PHE A 79 2.13 4.60 -12.32
C PHE A 79 0.95 3.86 -11.69
N ALA A 80 -0.27 3.97 -12.23
CA ALA A 80 -1.45 3.32 -11.66
C ALA A 80 -1.29 1.80 -11.48
N PRO A 81 -0.76 1.02 -12.44
CA PRO A 81 -0.59 -0.42 -12.27
C PRO A 81 0.37 -0.78 -11.14
N VAL A 82 1.55 -0.14 -11.06
CA VAL A 82 2.52 -0.42 -9.99
C VAL A 82 2.01 0.06 -8.61
N CYS A 83 1.22 1.14 -8.58
CA CYS A 83 0.55 1.60 -7.38
C CYS A 83 -0.42 0.54 -6.82
N ARG A 84 -1.25 -0.06 -7.69
CA ARG A 84 -2.12 -1.19 -7.35
C ARG A 84 -1.33 -2.36 -6.79
N GLU A 85 -0.29 -2.79 -7.49
CA GLU A 85 0.57 -3.91 -7.07
C GLU A 85 1.20 -3.65 -5.70
N TYR A 86 1.61 -2.40 -5.42
CA TYR A 86 2.14 -2.01 -4.12
C TYR A 86 1.07 -2.08 -3.02
N ILE A 87 -0.15 -1.56 -3.27
CA ILE A 87 -1.28 -1.61 -2.31
C ILE A 87 -1.67 -3.06 -1.98
N GLN A 88 -1.65 -3.95 -2.96
CA GLN A 88 -1.98 -5.37 -2.78
C GLN A 88 -0.86 -6.18 -2.10
N SER A 89 0.31 -5.59 -1.88
CA SER A 89 1.42 -6.26 -1.20
C SER A 89 1.08 -6.65 0.24
N LYS A 90 1.53 -7.85 0.64
CA LYS A 90 1.48 -8.32 2.04
C LYS A 90 2.52 -7.64 2.94
N ASP A 91 3.56 -7.07 2.33
CA ASP A 91 4.58 -6.31 3.05
C ASP A 91 4.02 -4.93 3.43
N THR A 92 3.89 -4.68 4.74
CA THR A 92 3.26 -3.47 5.29
C THR A 92 3.91 -2.18 4.79
N SER A 93 5.24 -2.15 4.64
CA SER A 93 5.95 -0.96 4.16
C SER A 93 5.73 -0.71 2.67
N THR A 94 5.67 -1.77 1.87
CA THR A 94 5.35 -1.72 0.45
C THR A 94 3.92 -1.21 0.25
N GLN A 95 2.95 -1.77 0.98
CA GLN A 95 1.55 -1.30 0.94
C GLN A 95 1.43 0.16 1.38
N GLY A 96 2.12 0.54 2.45
CA GLY A 96 2.18 1.93 2.91
C GLY A 96 2.72 2.87 1.84
N THR A 97 3.73 2.43 1.09
CA THR A 97 4.30 3.17 -0.05
C THR A 97 3.32 3.25 -1.22
N GLY A 98 2.59 2.18 -1.52
CA GLY A 98 1.52 2.19 -2.52
C GLY A 98 0.45 3.25 -2.22
N LEU A 99 0.08 3.41 -0.94
CA LEU A 99 -0.81 4.48 -0.49
C LEU A 99 -0.20 5.88 -0.65
N ASP A 100 1.11 6.06 -0.53
CA ASP A 100 1.76 7.35 -0.83
C ASP A 100 1.66 7.69 -2.32
N ILE A 101 1.92 6.70 -3.19
CA ILE A 101 1.77 6.85 -4.64
C ILE A 101 0.32 7.21 -4.99
N TYR A 102 -0.66 6.49 -4.42
CA TYR A 102 -2.08 6.75 -4.65
C TYR A 102 -2.51 8.12 -4.13
N SER A 103 -2.01 8.56 -2.97
CA SER A 103 -2.34 9.87 -2.39
C SER A 103 -2.05 11.02 -3.37
N LYS A 104 -0.94 10.91 -4.12
CA LYS A 104 -0.54 11.86 -5.16
C LYS A 104 -1.31 11.67 -6.48
N GLY A 105 -1.45 10.43 -6.92
CA GLY A 105 -2.03 10.06 -8.22
C GLY A 105 -3.54 10.17 -8.31
N ARG A 106 -4.25 9.67 -7.29
CA ARG A 106 -5.71 9.49 -7.25
C ARG A 106 -6.26 8.70 -8.45
N TYR A 107 -5.58 7.62 -8.79
CA TYR A 107 -5.91 6.78 -9.95
C TYR A 107 -7.30 6.13 -9.78
N PRO A 108 -8.27 6.41 -10.68
CA PRO A 108 -9.62 5.90 -10.56
C PRO A 108 -9.70 4.37 -10.49
N ASP A 109 -8.87 3.68 -11.27
CA ASP A 109 -8.85 2.22 -11.36
C ASP A 109 -8.28 1.56 -10.09
N VAL A 110 -7.47 2.27 -9.31
CA VAL A 110 -6.87 1.81 -8.04
C VAL A 110 -7.73 2.16 -6.82
N THR A 111 -8.72 3.04 -6.99
CA THR A 111 -9.57 3.51 -5.87
C THR A 111 -10.26 2.35 -5.15
N GLN A 112 -10.70 1.34 -5.90
CA GLN A 112 -11.37 0.18 -5.31
C GLN A 112 -10.42 -0.64 -4.41
N ASP A 113 -9.15 -0.83 -4.81
CA ASP A 113 -8.16 -1.53 -3.99
C ASP A 113 -7.90 -0.81 -2.65
N VAL A 114 -7.93 0.52 -2.64
CA VAL A 114 -7.80 1.32 -1.42
C VAL A 114 -9.03 1.18 -0.53
N ARG A 115 -10.23 1.17 -1.12
CA ARG A 115 -11.49 0.93 -0.39
C ARG A 115 -11.53 -0.47 0.20
N ASP A 116 -11.13 -1.48 -0.56
CA ASP A 116 -11.10 -2.87 -0.12
C ASP A 116 -10.14 -3.08 1.07
N LEU A 117 -9.01 -2.36 1.10
CA LEU A 117 -8.10 -2.35 2.24
C LEU A 117 -8.78 -1.85 3.52
N VAL A 118 -9.58 -0.79 3.42
CA VAL A 118 -10.32 -0.20 4.55
C VAL A 118 -11.41 -1.17 5.05
N ILE A 119 -12.21 -1.71 4.13
CA ILE A 119 -13.28 -2.68 4.46
C ILE A 119 -12.70 -3.95 5.07
N SER A 120 -11.63 -4.49 4.50
CA SER A 120 -10.99 -5.72 5.00
C SER A 120 -10.44 -5.53 6.41
N ALA A 121 -9.84 -4.37 6.69
CA ALA A 121 -9.33 -4.07 8.03
C ALA A 121 -10.45 -3.90 9.07
N ALA A 122 -11.62 -3.38 8.69
CA ALA A 122 -12.77 -3.28 9.58
C ALA A 122 -13.32 -4.65 10.00
N LYS A 123 -13.24 -5.66 9.12
CA LYS A 123 -13.65 -7.04 9.42
C LYS A 123 -12.67 -7.80 10.32
N ASP A 124 -11.39 -7.38 10.35
CA ASP A 124 -10.33 -7.97 11.19
C ASP A 124 -9.96 -7.04 12.35
N THR A 125 -10.95 -6.76 13.23
CA THR A 125 -10.80 -5.85 14.38
C THR A 125 -9.73 -6.29 15.39
N GLY A 126 -9.22 -7.52 15.29
CA GLY A 126 -8.14 -8.04 16.13
C GLY A 126 -6.76 -7.48 15.81
N LYS A 127 -6.57 -6.81 14.67
CA LYS A 127 -5.25 -6.32 14.22
C LYS A 127 -5.25 -4.81 14.01
N LYS A 128 -4.29 -4.13 14.65
CA LYS A 128 -3.99 -2.73 14.33
C LYS A 128 -3.43 -2.64 12.92
N ASN A 129 -4.18 -2.02 12.00
CA ASN A 129 -3.73 -1.79 10.63
C ASN A 129 -3.49 -0.29 10.38
N ALA A 130 -2.22 0.14 10.47
CA ALA A 130 -1.83 1.54 10.25
C ALA A 130 -2.08 1.99 8.79
N ASN A 131 -1.98 1.08 7.82
CA ASN A 131 -2.22 1.37 6.42
C ASN A 131 -3.71 1.58 6.13
N ALA A 132 -4.61 0.83 6.76
CA ALA A 132 -6.05 1.07 6.66
C ALA A 132 -6.43 2.48 7.17
N LYS A 133 -5.89 2.89 8.32
CA LYS A 133 -6.08 4.26 8.83
C LYS A 133 -5.50 5.34 7.92
N LYS A 134 -4.43 5.02 7.19
CA LYS A 134 -3.87 5.91 6.16
C LYS A 134 -4.79 5.99 4.95
N ALA A 135 -5.29 4.86 4.48
CA ALA A 135 -6.26 4.77 3.38
C ALA A 135 -7.56 5.54 3.69
N GLU A 136 -8.12 5.39 4.90
CA GLU A 136 -9.28 6.16 5.39
C GLU A 136 -9.04 7.66 5.30
N ARG A 137 -7.89 8.14 5.82
CA ARG A 137 -7.53 9.57 5.76
C ARG A 137 -7.36 10.06 4.32
N ILE A 138 -6.84 9.22 3.44
CA ILE A 138 -6.67 9.55 2.03
C ILE A 138 -8.03 9.66 1.34
N LEU A 139 -8.94 8.71 1.56
CA LEU A 139 -10.28 8.68 0.96
C LEU A 139 -11.19 9.79 1.52
N GLY A 140 -11.07 10.10 2.81
CA GLY A 140 -11.92 11.05 3.52
C GLY A 140 -13.15 10.40 4.13
N SER A 141 -13.71 11.03 5.18
CA SER A 141 -14.87 10.54 5.93
C SER A 141 -16.15 10.41 5.11
N ASP A 142 -16.24 11.13 3.99
CA ASP A 142 -17.42 11.09 3.13
C ASP A 142 -17.45 9.90 2.18
N ASP A 143 -16.33 9.19 1.99
CA ASP A 143 -16.28 8.02 1.12
C ASP A 143 -17.13 6.87 1.68
N ASN A 144 -17.90 6.24 0.78
CA ASN A 144 -18.83 5.18 1.16
C ASN A 144 -18.13 3.99 1.84
N ALA A 145 -16.90 3.63 1.44
CA ALA A 145 -16.19 2.53 2.05
C ALA A 145 -15.72 2.86 3.48
N VAL A 146 -15.42 4.14 3.76
CA VAL A 146 -15.08 4.59 5.11
C VAL A 146 -16.32 4.51 6.01
N LYS A 147 -17.46 5.02 5.56
CA LYS A 147 -18.75 4.93 6.27
C LYS A 147 -19.19 3.49 6.51
N GLU A 148 -18.99 2.62 5.54
CA GLU A 148 -19.29 1.18 5.67
C GLU A 148 -18.34 0.52 6.69
N ALA A 149 -17.05 0.83 6.64
CA ALA A 149 -16.06 0.31 7.58
C ALA A 149 -16.27 0.76 9.02
N GLU A 150 -16.85 1.94 9.24
CA GLU A 150 -17.31 2.41 10.57
C GLU A 150 -18.45 1.52 11.08
N LYS A 151 -19.50 1.31 10.28
CA LYS A 151 -20.62 0.43 10.64
C LYS A 151 -20.17 -0.99 10.96
N ILE A 152 -19.27 -1.56 10.15
CA ILE A 152 -18.71 -2.90 10.39
C ILE A 152 -18.01 -2.95 11.75
N ARG A 153 -17.24 -1.92 12.12
CA ARG A 153 -16.54 -1.87 13.41
C ARG A 153 -17.52 -1.82 14.57
N ASP A 154 -18.56 -0.98 14.48
CA ASP A 154 -19.59 -0.86 15.52
C ASP A 154 -20.32 -2.20 15.73
N GLU A 155 -20.65 -2.91 14.64
CA GLU A 155 -21.27 -4.23 14.70
C GLU A 155 -20.35 -5.28 15.34
N GLU A 156 -19.06 -5.30 14.99
CA GLU A 156 -18.09 -6.23 15.56
C GLU A 156 -17.82 -5.96 17.04
N GLU A 157 -17.81 -4.68 17.46
CA GLU A 157 -17.70 -4.29 18.86
C GLU A 157 -18.94 -4.73 19.66
N ALA A 158 -20.15 -4.48 19.15
CA ALA A 158 -21.39 -4.92 19.78
C ALA A 158 -21.46 -6.44 19.93
N LYS A 159 -21.03 -7.22 18.91
CA LYS A 159 -20.94 -8.68 19.01
C LYS A 159 -19.96 -9.13 20.09
N LYS A 160 -18.82 -8.45 20.20
CA LYS A 160 -17.80 -8.75 21.21
C LYS A 160 -18.31 -8.46 22.62
N GLU A 161 -18.99 -7.34 22.83
CA GLU A 161 -19.63 -7.00 24.10
C GLU A 161 -20.72 -7.99 24.49
N ALA A 162 -21.60 -8.35 23.56
CA ALA A 162 -22.65 -9.34 23.77
C ALA A 162 -22.08 -10.70 24.22
N LYS A 163 -20.97 -11.14 23.58
CA LYS A 163 -20.26 -12.36 23.94
C LYS A 163 -19.64 -12.28 25.33
N ILE A 164 -19.03 -11.14 25.70
CA ILE A 164 -18.48 -10.91 27.04
C ILE A 164 -19.59 -10.97 28.09
N ASN A 165 -20.73 -10.34 27.83
CA ASN A 165 -21.87 -10.32 28.75
C ASN A 165 -22.50 -11.71 28.93
N ALA A 166 -22.59 -12.51 27.87
CA ALA A 166 -23.06 -13.90 27.94
C ALA A 166 -22.15 -14.77 28.83
N LEU A 167 -20.84 -14.54 28.80
CA LEU A 167 -19.85 -15.28 29.61
C LEU A 167 -19.83 -14.85 31.09
N LYS A 168 -20.32 -13.65 31.42
CA LYS A 168 -20.37 -13.12 32.78
C LYS A 168 -21.64 -13.50 33.55
N LYS A 169 -22.66 -14.09 32.91
CA LYS A 169 -23.85 -14.58 33.62
C LYS A 169 -23.46 -15.74 34.54
N PRO A 170 -23.64 -15.64 35.87
CA PRO A 170 -23.37 -16.76 36.76
C PRO A 170 -24.30 -17.92 36.42
N ALA A 171 -23.78 -19.15 36.42
CA ALA A 171 -24.61 -20.33 36.41
C ALA A 171 -25.53 -20.24 37.62
N VAL A 172 -26.82 -20.01 37.39
CA VAL A 172 -27.84 -20.11 38.43
C VAL A 172 -27.78 -21.55 38.90
N LYS A 173 -27.13 -21.78 40.05
CA LYS A 173 -27.27 -23.04 40.79
C LYS A 173 -28.74 -23.09 41.20
N THR A 174 -29.52 -23.89 40.48
CA THR A 174 -30.81 -24.35 40.97
C THR A 174 -30.51 -25.27 42.15
N ASP A 175 -30.50 -24.69 43.36
CA ASP A 175 -30.59 -25.48 44.59
C ASP A 175 -31.96 -26.15 44.60
N SER A 176 -32.00 -27.39 44.14
CA SER A 176 -33.12 -28.29 44.38
C SER A 176 -33.03 -28.80 45.82
N SER A 177 -33.37 -27.94 46.78
CA SER A 177 -33.75 -28.38 48.13
C SER A 177 -35.23 -28.74 48.11
N ASN A 178 -35.54 -29.96 47.70
CA ASN A 178 -36.86 -30.53 47.98
C ASN A 178 -36.74 -31.52 49.13
N ALA A 179 -37.37 -31.12 50.22
CA ALA A 179 -37.57 -31.86 51.44
C ALA A 179 -38.08 -33.28 51.20
N LYS A 180 -37.52 -34.23 51.95
CA LYS A 180 -38.26 -35.22 52.74
C LYS A 180 -37.35 -35.85 53.78
#